data_AF-A0A924VN78-F1
#
_entry.id   AF-A0A924VN78-F1
#
_cell.length_a   1.000
_cell.length_b   1.000
_cell.length_c   1.000
_cell.angle_alpha   90.00
_cell.angle_beta   90.00
_cell.angle_gamma   90.00
#
_symmetry.space_group_name_H-M   'P 1'
#
loop_
_entity.id
_entity.type
_entity.pdbx_description
1 polymer ?
#
loop_
_entity_poly.entity_id
_entity_poly.type
_entity_poly.pdbx_seq_one_letter_code
_entity_poly.pdbx_strand_id
1 'polypeptide(L)'
;MARLHGRLCLMTQGDALVSAWYSVRTVYLLPRSKKKLYEERITVWRATSMAEAIELAEVEARDYEGEPDVDGRATGPKYLGLAQGYAMANESDSVSSADEIFSLIRGSTLKPHAYLDAFFDTGSERQTKFKPRSKKNKEKKVK
;
A
#
# COMPACT_ATOMS: atom_id res chain seq x y z
N MET A 1 49.12 -0.33 23.00
CA MET A 1 48.20 -1.39 23.46
C MET A 1 46.82 -1.13 22.87
N ALA A 2 46.58 -1.60 21.65
CA ALA A 2 45.29 -1.44 20.95
C ALA A 2 44.58 -2.79 20.94
N ARG A 3 43.37 -2.87 21.50
CA ARG A 3 42.48 -4.03 21.33
C ARG A 3 41.37 -3.64 20.35
N LEU A 4 41.55 -3.99 19.08
CA LEU A 4 40.44 -4.19 18.16
C LEU A 4 39.69 -5.45 18.61
N HIS A 5 38.42 -5.33 18.98
CA HIS A 5 37.51 -6.47 19.00
C HIS A 5 36.61 -6.35 17.76
N GLY A 6 37.09 -6.90 16.65
CA GLY A 6 36.22 -7.28 15.55
C GLY A 6 35.33 -8.42 16.01
N ARG A 7 34.02 -8.18 16.12
CA ARG A 7 33.04 -9.26 16.23
C ARG A 7 32.86 -9.86 14.84
N LEU A 8 33.58 -10.96 14.62
CA LEU A 8 33.33 -11.89 13.54
C LEU A 8 31.91 -12.45 13.71
N CYS A 9 30.96 -11.96 12.93
CA CYS A 9 29.63 -12.55 12.81
C CYS A 9 29.79 -13.84 11.99
N LEU A 10 29.77 -14.99 12.67
CA LEU A 10 29.69 -16.28 12.01
C LEU A 10 28.36 -16.35 11.26
N MET A 11 28.42 -16.41 9.94
CA MET A 11 27.31 -16.76 9.08
C MET A 11 26.90 -18.19 9.38
N THR A 12 25.78 -18.38 10.08
CA THR A 12 25.17 -19.70 10.23
C THR A 12 24.47 -20.08 8.95
N GLN A 13 24.88 -21.23 8.42
CA GLN A 13 24.35 -21.86 7.23
C GLN A 13 22.90 -22.32 7.47
N GLY A 14 21.95 -21.73 6.72
CA GLY A 14 20.53 -22.08 6.74
C GLY A 14 19.60 -20.91 7.06
N ASP A 15 19.78 -19.75 6.41
CA ASP A 15 18.79 -18.68 6.47
C ASP A 15 17.52 -19.16 5.77
N ALA A 16 16.53 -19.62 6.54
CA ALA A 16 15.16 -19.54 6.08
C ALA A 16 14.95 -18.09 5.65
N LEU A 17 14.52 -17.86 4.40
CA LEU A 17 14.22 -16.51 3.92
C LEU A 17 13.16 -15.93 4.86
N VAL A 18 13.60 -15.11 5.82
CA VAL A 18 12.71 -14.48 6.79
C VAL A 18 11.88 -13.50 5.99
N SER A 19 10.58 -13.79 5.89
CA SER A 19 9.67 -12.85 5.25
C SER A 19 9.64 -11.55 6.06
N ALA A 20 9.56 -10.42 5.37
CA ALA A 20 9.44 -9.10 5.94
C ALA A 20 8.16 -8.42 5.44
N TRP A 21 7.78 -7.34 6.10
CA TRP A 21 6.64 -6.54 5.68
C TRP A 21 7.07 -5.50 4.63
N TYR A 22 6.37 -5.50 3.51
CA TYR A 22 6.50 -4.54 2.44
C TYR A 22 5.14 -3.91 2.18
N SER A 23 5.11 -2.67 1.76
CA SER A 23 3.93 -2.11 1.11
C SER A 23 4.22 -1.81 -0.34
N VAL A 24 3.17 -1.76 -1.15
CA VAL A 24 3.29 -1.39 -2.56
C VAL A 24 2.19 -0.41 -2.90
N ARG A 25 2.59 0.75 -3.43
CA ARG A 25 1.66 1.72 -4.03
C ARG A 25 1.43 1.38 -5.50
N THR A 26 0.16 1.28 -5.88
CA THR A 26 -0.28 1.10 -7.27
C THR A 26 -1.24 2.21 -7.70
N VAL A 27 -1.34 2.44 -9.02
CA VAL A 27 -2.19 3.50 -9.59
C VAL A 27 -3.14 2.94 -10.64
N TYR A 28 -4.41 3.37 -10.58
CA TYR A 28 -5.47 2.91 -11.46
C TYR A 28 -6.21 4.08 -12.11
N LEU A 29 -6.81 3.84 -13.29
CA LEU A 29 -7.80 4.72 -13.93
C LEU A 29 -9.21 4.12 -13.74
N LEU A 30 -10.15 4.93 -13.25
CA LEU A 30 -11.55 4.50 -13.08
C LEU A 30 -12.36 4.69 -14.38
N PRO A 31 -12.80 3.61 -15.06
CA PRO A 31 -13.39 3.69 -16.41
C PRO A 31 -14.81 4.27 -16.45
N ARG A 32 -15.56 4.24 -15.34
CA ARG A 32 -17.00 4.61 -15.30
C ARG A 32 -17.29 6.01 -14.76
N SER A 33 -16.29 6.87 -14.65
CA SER A 33 -16.50 8.26 -14.23
C SER A 33 -16.64 9.20 -15.43
N LYS A 34 -17.58 10.15 -15.35
CA LYS A 34 -17.74 11.23 -16.36
C LYS A 34 -16.48 12.11 -16.49
N LYS A 35 -15.63 12.14 -15.46
CA LYS A 35 -14.28 12.75 -15.46
C LYS A 35 -13.23 11.65 -15.29
N LYS A 36 -12.04 11.82 -15.85
CA LYS A 36 -10.92 10.91 -15.55
C LYS A 36 -10.61 10.99 -14.05
N LEU A 37 -10.72 9.87 -13.36
CA LEU A 37 -10.35 9.74 -11.95
C LEU A 37 -9.27 8.69 -11.83
N TYR A 38 -8.29 9.01 -11.00
CA TYR A 38 -7.20 8.12 -10.67
C TYR A 38 -7.36 7.67 -9.23
N GLU A 39 -7.07 6.40 -8.98
CA GLU A 39 -7.03 5.83 -7.64
C GLU A 39 -5.59 5.44 -7.34
N GLU A 40 -5.06 5.90 -6.20
CA GLU A 40 -3.81 5.38 -5.62
C GLU A 40 -4.19 4.39 -4.51
N ARG A 41 -3.76 3.13 -4.61
CA ARG A 41 -3.94 2.12 -3.55
C ARG A 41 -2.58 1.77 -2.96
N ILE A 42 -2.55 1.51 -1.66
CA ILE A 42 -1.39 0.97 -0.96
C ILE A 42 -1.83 -0.34 -0.32
N THR A 43 -1.16 -1.43 -0.68
CA THR A 43 -1.38 -2.78 -0.13
C THR A 43 -0.15 -3.21 0.67
N VAL A 44 -0.35 -4.03 1.71
CA VAL A 44 0.73 -4.52 2.58
C VAL A 44 0.88 -6.03 2.36
N TRP A 45 2.12 -6.48 2.21
CA TRP A 45 2.50 -7.83 1.82
C TRP A 45 3.56 -8.37 2.76
N ARG A 46 3.40 -9.64 3.14
CA ARG A 46 4.46 -10.42 3.75
C ARG A 46 5.17 -11.16 2.63
N ALA A 47 6.44 -10.84 2.37
CA ALA A 47 7.21 -11.40 1.27
C ALA A 47 8.67 -11.60 1.69
N THR A 48 9.42 -12.42 0.98
CA THR A 48 10.86 -12.64 1.19
C THR A 48 11.72 -11.53 0.59
N SER A 49 11.19 -10.73 -0.34
CA SER A 49 11.89 -9.61 -0.97
C SER A 49 10.95 -8.50 -1.44
N MET A 50 11.53 -7.33 -1.72
CA MET A 50 10.81 -6.22 -2.36
C MET A 50 10.25 -6.60 -3.73
N ALA A 51 11.03 -7.35 -4.52
CA ALA A 51 10.62 -7.78 -5.86
C ALA A 51 9.40 -8.69 -5.79
N GLU A 52 9.40 -9.67 -4.88
CA GLU A 52 8.25 -10.54 -4.65
C GLU A 52 7.02 -9.75 -4.18
N ALA A 53 7.19 -8.79 -3.26
CA ALA A 53 6.09 -7.93 -2.84
C ALA A 53 5.47 -7.14 -4.00
N ILE A 54 6.30 -6.62 -4.90
CA ILE A 54 5.85 -5.92 -6.11
C ILE A 54 5.11 -6.89 -7.03
N GLU A 55 5.64 -8.09 -7.28
CA GLU A 55 4.98 -9.11 -8.11
C GLU A 55 3.59 -9.49 -7.56
N LEU A 56 3.50 -9.73 -6.24
CA LEU A 56 2.23 -10.01 -5.56
C LEU A 56 1.23 -8.86 -5.70
N ALA A 57 1.70 -7.61 -5.52
CA ALA A 57 0.87 -6.43 -5.68
C ALA A 57 0.38 -6.24 -7.12
N GLU A 58 1.20 -6.56 -8.12
CA GLU A 58 0.80 -6.46 -9.52
C GLU A 58 -0.20 -7.55 -9.92
N VAL A 59 -0.08 -8.76 -9.36
CA VAL A 59 -1.09 -9.81 -9.52
C VAL A 59 -2.42 -9.35 -8.94
N GLU A 60 -2.44 -8.88 -7.68
CA GLU A 60 -3.66 -8.34 -7.06
C GLU A 60 -4.22 -7.14 -7.82
N ALA A 61 -3.36 -6.28 -8.36
CA ALA A 61 -3.79 -5.13 -9.15
C ALA A 61 -4.50 -5.54 -10.43
N ARG A 62 -4.06 -6.61 -11.10
CA ARG A 62 -4.74 -7.18 -12.28
C ARG A 62 -6.05 -7.85 -11.89
N ASP A 63 -6.07 -8.60 -10.79
CA ASP A 63 -7.30 -9.20 -10.27
C ASP A 63 -8.35 -8.14 -9.90
N TYR A 64 -7.90 -6.99 -9.38
CA TYR A 64 -8.75 -5.86 -9.04
C TYR A 64 -9.39 -5.16 -10.26
N GLU A 65 -8.81 -5.30 -11.47
CA GLU A 65 -9.46 -4.84 -12.71
C GLU A 65 -10.80 -5.57 -12.93
N GLY A 66 -10.90 -6.79 -12.40
CA GLY A 66 -12.06 -7.66 -12.47
C GLY A 66 -12.33 -8.17 -13.89
N GLU A 67 -13.34 -9.02 -13.99
CA GLU A 67 -13.78 -9.52 -15.29
C GLU A 67 -14.57 -8.44 -16.06
N PRO A 68 -14.45 -8.41 -17.41
CA PRO A 68 -15.32 -7.59 -18.24
C PRO A 68 -16.80 -7.94 -18.04
N ASP A 69 -17.70 -6.98 -18.28
CA ASP A 69 -19.14 -7.28 -18.32
C ASP A 69 -19.51 -8.06 -19.61
N VAL A 70 -20.79 -8.42 -19.73
CA VAL A 70 -21.33 -9.19 -20.86
C VAL A 70 -21.06 -8.55 -22.24
N ASP A 71 -20.79 -7.24 -22.27
CA ASP A 71 -20.47 -6.48 -23.49
C ASP A 71 -18.94 -6.31 -23.69
N GLY A 72 -18.12 -6.99 -22.89
CA GLY A 72 -16.66 -6.92 -22.93
C GLY A 72 -16.09 -5.61 -22.38
N ARG A 73 -16.86 -4.83 -21.61
CA ARG A 73 -16.39 -3.55 -21.06
C ARG A 73 -15.75 -3.77 -19.70
N ALA A 74 -14.64 -3.08 -19.44
CA ALA A 74 -13.97 -3.09 -18.14
C ALA A 74 -14.93 -2.62 -17.04
N THR A 75 -15.10 -3.45 -16.01
CA THR A 75 -16.02 -3.17 -14.90
C THR A 75 -15.32 -2.57 -13.70
N GLY A 76 -14.08 -2.99 -13.42
CA GLY A 76 -13.23 -2.47 -12.36
C GLY A 76 -12.20 -1.43 -12.82
N PRO A 77 -11.37 -0.94 -11.88
CA PRO A 77 -10.31 0.03 -12.15
C PRO A 77 -9.23 -0.54 -13.05
N LYS A 78 -8.75 0.22 -14.03
CA LYS A 78 -7.66 -0.20 -14.91
C LYS A 78 -6.30 0.10 -14.27
N TYR A 79 -5.48 -0.91 -14.01
CA TYR A 79 -4.12 -0.75 -13.53
C TYR A 79 -3.24 -0.06 -14.58
N LEU A 80 -2.44 0.92 -14.14
CA LEU A 80 -1.62 1.75 -15.03
C LEU A 80 -0.15 1.29 -15.15
N GLY A 81 0.20 0.16 -14.54
CA GLY A 81 1.56 -0.41 -14.64
C GLY A 81 2.60 0.25 -13.73
N LEU A 82 2.17 1.07 -12.76
CA LEU A 82 3.06 1.63 -11.74
C LEU A 82 2.89 0.87 -10.43
N ALA A 83 3.95 0.18 -9.99
CA ALA A 83 4.08 -0.40 -8.66
C ALA A 83 5.33 0.16 -7.97
N GLN A 84 5.17 0.73 -6.77
CA GLN A 84 6.25 1.34 -6.00
C GLN A 84 6.28 0.73 -4.61
N GLY A 85 7.28 -0.11 -4.36
CA GLY A 85 7.46 -0.78 -3.09
C GLY A 85 8.13 0.10 -2.02
N TYR A 86 7.76 -0.13 -0.76
CA TYR A 86 8.38 0.46 0.42
C TYR A 86 8.62 -0.65 1.46
N ALA A 87 9.85 -0.71 1.99
CA ALA A 87 10.23 -1.73 2.97
C ALA A 87 9.88 -1.17 4.35
N MET A 88 8.94 -1.83 5.03
CA MET A 88 8.52 -1.36 6.35
C MET A 88 9.66 -1.61 7.34
N ALA A 89 10.04 -0.59 8.12
CA ALA A 89 11.09 -0.67 9.14
C ALA A 89 10.63 -1.45 10.40
N ASN A 90 9.91 -2.55 10.20
CA ASN A 90 9.34 -3.37 11.26
C ASN A 90 10.01 -4.75 11.26
N GLU A 91 10.74 -5.04 12.33
CA GLU A 91 11.38 -6.35 12.57
C GLU A 91 10.42 -7.39 13.19
N SER A 92 9.19 -6.98 13.54
CA SER A 92 8.15 -7.83 14.12
C SER A 92 7.40 -8.64 13.05
N ASP A 93 6.86 -9.78 13.49
CA ASP A 93 5.98 -10.62 12.69
C ASP A 93 4.59 -10.01 12.48
N SER A 94 4.25 -8.90 13.16
CA SER A 94 2.96 -8.22 13.03
C SER A 94 3.10 -6.72 12.75
N VAL A 95 2.22 -6.20 11.90
CA VAL A 95 2.04 -4.74 11.72
C VAL A 95 1.35 -4.15 12.96
N SER A 96 1.98 -3.15 13.54
CA SER A 96 1.57 -2.49 14.78
C SER A 96 1.02 -1.09 14.52
N SER A 97 0.44 -0.50 15.57
CA SER A 97 0.02 0.91 15.51
C SER A 97 1.22 1.81 15.26
N ALA A 98 1.04 2.82 14.40
CA ALA A 98 2.06 3.79 14.01
C ALA A 98 3.23 3.23 13.17
N ASP A 99 3.17 1.98 12.72
CA ASP A 99 4.12 1.50 11.71
C ASP A 99 4.01 2.34 10.44
N GLU A 100 5.14 2.84 9.97
CA GLU A 100 5.20 3.53 8.69
C GLU A 100 4.97 2.52 7.58
N ILE A 101 3.83 2.62 6.91
CA ILE A 101 3.49 1.74 5.79
C ILE A 101 3.91 2.35 4.45
N PHE A 102 4.24 3.63 4.35
CA PHE A 102 4.61 4.25 3.09
C PHE A 102 5.31 5.58 3.32
N SER A 103 6.36 5.84 2.55
CA SER A 103 7.02 7.15 2.49
C SER A 103 7.51 7.43 1.07
N LEU A 104 7.35 8.68 0.62
CA LEU A 104 7.81 9.14 -0.69
C LEU A 104 8.45 10.51 -0.53
N ILE A 105 9.73 10.59 -0.87
CA ILE A 105 10.45 11.87 -0.99
C ILE A 105 10.43 12.28 -2.45
N ARG A 106 9.94 13.48 -2.74
CA ARG A 106 9.88 14.06 -4.09
C ARG A 106 10.61 15.39 -4.12
N GLY A 107 11.58 15.53 -5.01
CA GLY A 107 12.15 16.84 -5.33
C GLY A 107 11.15 17.70 -6.10
N SER A 108 11.00 18.96 -5.70
CA SER A 108 10.16 19.93 -6.41
C SER A 108 10.70 21.35 -6.23
N THR A 109 10.52 22.19 -7.24
CA THR A 109 10.81 23.63 -7.18
C THR A 109 9.58 24.46 -6.78
N LEU A 110 8.42 23.82 -6.61
CA LEU A 110 7.20 24.49 -6.17
C LEU A 110 7.32 24.96 -4.72
N LYS A 111 6.69 26.11 -4.43
CA LYS A 111 6.49 26.56 -3.04
C LYS A 111 5.54 25.60 -2.30
N PRO A 112 5.62 25.50 -0.96
CA PRO A 112 4.86 24.50 -0.20
C PRO A 112 3.36 24.43 -0.50
N HIS A 113 2.64 25.56 -0.50
CA HIS A 113 1.20 25.56 -0.81
C HIS A 113 0.91 25.10 -2.24
N ALA A 114 1.64 25.63 -3.23
CA ALA A 114 1.46 25.23 -4.62
C ALA A 114 1.79 23.74 -4.85
N TYR A 115 2.71 23.16 -4.06
CA TYR A 115 3.00 21.73 -4.09
C TYR A 115 1.83 20.89 -3.59
N LEU A 116 1.20 21.30 -2.48
CA LEU A 116 0.02 20.63 -1.95
C LEU A 116 -1.14 20.69 -2.93
N ASP A 117 -1.45 21.89 -3.45
CA ASP A 117 -2.55 22.09 -4.40
C ASP A 117 -2.34 21.34 -5.73
N ALA A 118 -1.07 21.10 -6.12
CA ALA A 118 -0.74 20.40 -7.35
C ALA A 118 -0.87 18.87 -7.24
N PHE A 119 -0.64 18.29 -6.05
CA PHE A 119 -0.46 16.83 -5.92
C PHE A 119 -1.35 16.16 -4.87
N PHE A 120 -1.90 16.88 -3.89
CA PHE A 120 -2.53 16.27 -2.71
C PHE A 120 -3.88 16.87 -2.32
N ASP A 121 -4.02 18.19 -2.39
CA ASP A 121 -5.23 18.92 -2.00
C ASP A 121 -5.76 19.75 -3.19
N THR A 122 -6.10 19.04 -4.26
CA THR A 122 -6.62 19.65 -5.49
C THR A 122 -8.07 20.13 -5.35
N GLY A 123 -8.74 19.76 -4.24
CA GLY A 123 -10.16 20.01 -3.98
C GLY A 123 -11.10 19.10 -4.77
N SER A 124 -10.57 18.08 -5.44
CA SER A 124 -11.35 17.17 -6.31
C SER A 124 -11.31 15.70 -5.86
N GLU A 125 -10.56 15.42 -4.80
CA GLU A 125 -10.36 14.11 -4.20
C GLU A 125 -11.69 13.52 -3.71
N ARG A 126 -11.87 12.21 -3.91
CA ARG A 126 -13.04 11.47 -3.42
C ARG A 126 -12.67 10.62 -2.22
N GLN A 127 -12.39 11.28 -1.11
CA GLN A 127 -12.07 10.61 0.14
C GLN A 127 -13.35 10.08 0.81
N THR A 128 -13.26 8.93 1.47
CA THR A 128 -14.41 8.30 2.11
C THR A 128 -14.92 9.15 3.28
N LYS A 129 -16.23 9.39 3.33
CA LYS A 129 -16.90 9.85 4.57
C LYS A 129 -17.10 8.63 5.46
N PHE A 130 -16.13 8.30 6.31
CA PHE A 130 -16.30 7.22 7.29
C PHE A 130 -17.43 7.58 8.28
N LYS A 131 -18.54 6.84 8.24
CA LYS A 131 -19.53 6.83 9.33
C LYS A 131 -19.29 5.56 10.15
N PRO A 132 -18.88 5.65 11.43
CA PRO A 132 -18.72 4.46 12.25
C PRO A 132 -20.05 3.72 12.36
N ARG A 133 -20.03 2.38 12.22
CA ARG A 133 -21.22 1.56 12.44
C ARG A 133 -21.65 1.71 13.90
N SER A 134 -22.83 2.26 14.18
CA SER A 134 -23.40 2.20 15.52
C SER A 134 -23.64 0.73 15.87
N LYS A 135 -22.98 0.23 16.91
CA LYS A 135 -23.28 -1.10 17.46
C LYS A 135 -24.72 -1.08 17.97
N LYS A 136 -25.66 -1.74 17.27
CA LYS A 136 -26.97 -2.05 17.85
C LYS A 136 -26.73 -3.12 18.92
N ASN A 137 -26.67 -2.70 20.18
CA ASN A 137 -26.79 -3.64 21.31
C ASN A 137 -28.17 -4.29 21.21
N LYS A 138 -28.21 -5.57 20.83
CA LYS A 138 -29.38 -6.41 21.09
C LYS A 138 -29.33 -6.79 22.57
N GLU A 139 -29.90 -5.96 23.43
CA GLU A 139 -30.33 -6.42 24.74
C GLU A 139 -31.40 -7.49 24.53
N LYS A 140 -31.03 -8.74 24.83
CA LYS A 140 -31.98 -9.84 24.96
C LYS A 140 -32.89 -9.52 26.15
N LYS A 141 -34.13 -9.10 25.90
CA LYS A 141 -35.19 -9.21 26.89
C LYS A 141 -35.52 -10.70 27.04
N VAL A 142 -35.05 -11.30 28.11
CA VAL A 142 -35.53 -12.60 28.61
C VAL A 142 -36.96 -12.36 29.10
N LYS A 143 -37.91 -13.16 28.60
CA LYS A 143 -39.28 -13.22 29.11
C LYS A 143 -39.34 -14.20 30.27
#